data_AF-A0A5E4LX40-F1
#
_entry.id   AF-A0A5E4LX40-F1
#
_cell.length_a   1.000
_cell.length_b   1.000
_cell.length_c   1.000
_cell.angle_alpha   90.00
_cell.angle_beta   90.00
_cell.angle_gamma   90.00
#
_symmetry.space_group_name_H-M   'P 1'
#
loop_
_entity.id
_entity.type
_entity.pdbx_description
1 polymer ?
#
loop_
_entity_poly.entity_id
_entity_poly.type
_entity_poly.pdbx_seq_one_letter_code
_entity_poly.pdbx_strand_id
1 'polypeptide(L)'
;MKLLIFGLILILTGTLFAGCASDAYGKACASCPFDSQGKMDQNCYGGYKASGITCTSTSYPIMSGKYAEGKCSAVDECTSELSSCTAQYQSGNDKTDCQEGSLSICFAAADSCMKSAAVKCGEIESPCATPAAGFVVLFGMLGFLKIRKN
;
A
#
# COMPACT_ATOMS: atom_id res chain seq x y z
N MET A 1 37.39 0.22 25.32
CA MET A 1 37.19 0.05 23.86
C MET A 1 36.11 -1.00 23.67
N LYS A 2 34.93 -0.59 23.17
CA LYS A 2 34.42 -0.91 21.81
C LYS A 2 34.03 -2.41 21.71
N LEU A 3 32.80 -2.84 21.44
CA LEU A 3 31.63 -2.23 20.82
C LEU A 3 30.35 -2.74 21.51
N LEU A 4 29.55 -1.79 21.99
CA LEU A 4 28.10 -1.90 22.04
C LEU A 4 27.55 -1.96 20.60
N ILE A 5 26.27 -2.32 20.48
CA ILE A 5 25.41 -2.20 19.29
C ILE A 5 25.38 -3.48 18.44
N PHE A 6 24.76 -4.51 19.03
CA PHE A 6 23.88 -5.40 18.29
C PHE A 6 22.75 -4.52 17.72
N GLY A 7 23.03 -3.94 16.54
CA GLY A 7 22.11 -3.10 15.78
C GLY A 7 20.98 -3.95 15.24
N LEU A 8 20.04 -4.28 16.12
CA LEU A 8 18.69 -4.68 15.78
C LEU A 8 18.02 -3.43 15.18
N ILE A 9 18.42 -3.11 13.96
CA ILE A 9 17.75 -2.13 13.09
C ILE A 9 16.48 -2.83 12.61
N LEU A 10 15.54 -3.02 13.54
CA LEU A 10 14.11 -3.08 13.25
C LEU A 10 13.73 -1.67 12.82
N ILE A 11 14.01 -1.34 11.55
CA ILE A 11 13.30 -0.24 10.88
C ILE A 11 11.89 -0.78 10.64
N LEU A 12 11.08 -0.77 11.70
CA LEU A 12 9.67 -0.47 11.58
C LEU A 12 9.58 1.01 11.17
N THR A 13 9.85 1.32 9.90
CA THR A 13 9.22 2.49 9.29
C THR A 13 7.75 2.17 9.18
N GLY A 14 7.03 2.41 10.27
CA GLY A 14 5.59 2.56 10.22
C GLY A 14 5.27 3.72 9.28
N THR A 15 4.50 3.41 8.23
CA THR A 15 3.39 4.18 7.65
C THR A 15 3.11 3.62 6.23
N LEU A 16 2.48 2.45 6.12
CA LEU A 16 2.05 1.91 4.83
C LEU A 16 0.53 2.01 4.72
N PHE A 17 0.04 3.22 4.44
CA PHE A 17 -1.34 3.40 3.99
C PHE A 17 -1.32 3.49 2.46
N ALA A 18 -1.86 2.43 1.85
CA ALA A 18 -2.07 2.11 0.42
C ALA A 18 -1.75 3.18 -0.64
N GLY A 19 -0.60 2.96 -1.28
CA GLY A 19 -0.30 3.42 -2.65
C GLY A 19 0.11 2.22 -3.52
N CYS A 20 -0.55 1.08 -3.36
CA CYS A 20 -0.12 -0.21 -3.88
C CYS A 20 -0.02 -0.24 -5.42
N ALA A 21 -1.04 0.29 -6.10
CA ALA A 21 -1.09 0.33 -7.55
C ALA A 21 -0.10 1.38 -8.10
N SER A 22 -0.04 2.56 -7.46
CA SER A 22 0.88 3.64 -7.82
C SER A 22 2.35 3.24 -7.63
N ASP A 23 2.70 2.61 -6.51
CA ASP A 23 4.05 2.11 -6.23
C ASP A 23 4.45 0.99 -7.19
N ALA A 24 3.54 0.04 -7.47
CA ALA A 24 3.79 -1.01 -8.43
C ALA A 24 4.06 -0.45 -9.83
N TYR A 25 3.25 0.50 -10.30
CA TYR A 25 3.45 1.16 -11.58
C TYR A 25 4.75 1.96 -11.62
N GLY A 26 5.02 2.77 -10.59
CA GLY A 26 6.25 3.56 -10.50
C GLY A 26 7.51 2.70 -10.50
N LYS A 27 7.52 1.58 -9.78
CA LYS A 27 8.63 0.62 -9.79
C LYS A 27 8.80 -0.06 -11.13
N ALA A 28 7.70 -0.41 -11.80
CA ALA A 28 7.76 -0.96 -13.14
C ALA A 28 8.35 0.04 -14.13
N CYS A 29 7.90 1.30 -14.11
CA CYS A 29 8.48 2.37 -14.94
C CYS A 29 9.99 2.56 -14.71
N ALA A 30 10.45 2.39 -13.47
CA ALA A 30 11.86 2.55 -13.13
C ALA A 30 12.73 1.33 -13.49
N SER A 31 12.15 0.12 -13.54
CA SER A 31 12.92 -1.12 -13.53
C SER A 31 12.68 -2.01 -14.75
N CYS A 32 11.53 -1.90 -15.41
CA CYS A 32 11.22 -2.74 -16.55
C CYS A 32 11.88 -2.21 -17.82
N PRO A 33 12.44 -3.11 -18.65
CA PRO A 33 12.97 -2.73 -19.94
C PRO A 33 11.85 -2.31 -20.89
N PHE A 34 12.18 -1.41 -21.82
CA PHE A 34 11.32 -0.98 -22.91
C PHE A 34 11.89 -1.47 -24.24
N ASP A 35 11.02 -1.90 -25.16
CA ASP A 35 11.43 -2.29 -26.50
C ASP A 35 11.72 -1.06 -27.39
N SER A 36 12.11 -1.31 -28.65
CA SER A 36 12.40 -0.25 -29.62
C SER A 36 11.19 0.60 -30.00
N GLN A 37 9.96 0.13 -29.73
CA GLN A 37 8.72 0.85 -29.95
C GLN A 37 8.25 1.61 -28.69
N GLY A 38 9.02 1.54 -27.59
CA GLY A 38 8.68 2.19 -26.32
C GLY A 38 7.65 1.41 -25.51
N LYS A 39 7.38 0.14 -25.83
CA LYS A 39 6.50 -0.72 -25.05
C LYS A 39 7.26 -1.33 -23.89
N MET A 40 6.63 -1.35 -22.72
CA MET A 40 7.19 -1.98 -21.53
C MET A 40 7.12 -3.50 -21.66
N ASP A 41 8.18 -4.19 -21.23
CA ASP A 41 8.18 -5.64 -21.15
C ASP A 41 7.03 -6.14 -20.24
N GLN A 42 6.11 -6.88 -20.83
CA GLN A 42 4.87 -7.28 -20.18
C GLN A 42 5.09 -8.32 -19.07
N ASN A 43 6.14 -9.13 -19.18
CA ASN A 43 6.48 -10.11 -18.14
C ASN A 43 6.99 -9.41 -16.87
N CYS A 44 7.90 -8.45 -17.04
CA CYS A 44 8.39 -7.60 -15.96
C CYS A 44 7.25 -6.80 -15.33
N TYR A 45 6.44 -6.11 -16.16
CA TYR A 45 5.29 -5.35 -15.68
C TYR A 45 4.29 -6.24 -14.91
N GLY A 46 4.04 -7.45 -15.42
CA GLY A 46 3.20 -8.45 -14.76
C GLY A 46 3.66 -8.80 -13.34
N GLY A 47 4.98 -8.88 -13.12
CA GLY A 47 5.55 -9.12 -11.78
C GLY A 47 5.28 -7.98 -10.79
N TYR A 48 5.44 -6.73 -11.22
CA TYR A 48 5.10 -5.57 -10.38
C TYR A 48 3.59 -5.44 -10.17
N LYS A 49 2.77 -5.70 -11.19
CA LYS A 49 1.31 -5.75 -11.06
C LYS A 49 0.88 -6.80 -10.03
N ALA A 50 1.46 -7.99 -10.06
CA ALA A 50 1.20 -9.02 -9.05
C ALA A 50 1.60 -8.56 -7.65
N SER A 51 2.75 -7.88 -7.52
CA SER A 51 3.20 -7.29 -6.25
C SER A 51 2.22 -6.23 -5.73
N GLY A 52 1.67 -5.39 -6.62
CA GLY A 52 0.63 -4.42 -6.29
C GLY A 52 -0.66 -5.08 -5.81
N ILE A 53 -1.12 -6.14 -6.49
CA ILE A 53 -2.28 -6.94 -6.05
C ILE A 53 -2.03 -7.55 -4.68
N THR A 54 -0.84 -8.13 -4.45
CA THR A 54 -0.46 -8.67 -3.15
C THR A 54 -0.48 -7.58 -2.07
N CYS A 55 0.11 -6.41 -2.34
CA CYS A 55 0.06 -5.26 -1.44
C CYS A 55 -1.39 -4.92 -1.06
N THR A 56 -2.27 -4.72 -2.04
CA THR A 56 -3.70 -4.44 -1.80
C THR A 56 -4.35 -5.55 -0.96
N SER A 57 -4.07 -6.81 -1.27
CA SER A 57 -4.64 -7.95 -0.53
C SER A 57 -4.18 -8.04 0.93
N THR A 58 -2.93 -7.68 1.19
CA THR A 58 -2.37 -7.66 2.55
C THR A 58 -2.79 -6.43 3.33
N SER A 59 -2.97 -5.29 2.65
CA SER A 59 -3.45 -4.05 3.27
C SER A 59 -4.95 -4.10 3.56
N TYR A 60 -5.73 -4.81 2.74
CA TYR A 60 -7.19 -4.90 2.82
C TYR A 60 -7.68 -6.36 2.75
N PRO A 61 -7.36 -7.19 3.75
CA PRO A 61 -7.65 -8.61 3.72
C PRO A 61 -9.16 -8.92 3.73
N ILE A 62 -9.98 -8.11 4.43
CA ILE A 62 -11.43 -8.33 4.49
C ILE A 62 -12.06 -7.99 3.13
N MET A 63 -11.67 -6.85 2.55
CA MET A 63 -12.12 -6.48 1.21
C MET A 63 -11.77 -7.57 0.18
N SER A 64 -10.54 -8.06 0.22
CA SER A 64 -10.03 -9.05 -0.73
C SER A 64 -10.73 -10.40 -0.59
N GLY A 65 -10.96 -10.85 0.65
CA GLY A 65 -11.76 -12.04 0.92
C GLY A 65 -13.19 -11.90 0.39
N LYS A 66 -13.86 -10.77 0.67
CA LYS A 66 -15.22 -10.54 0.17
C LYS A 66 -15.29 -10.39 -1.34
N TYR A 67 -14.27 -9.81 -1.96
CA TYR A 67 -14.20 -9.73 -3.42
C TYR A 67 -14.10 -11.12 -4.04
N ALA A 68 -13.24 -12.00 -3.50
CA ALA A 68 -13.13 -13.39 -3.96
C ALA A 68 -14.45 -14.18 -3.80
N GLU A 69 -15.28 -13.82 -2.82
CA GLU A 69 -16.63 -14.38 -2.63
C GLU A 69 -17.73 -13.71 -3.49
N GLY A 70 -17.39 -12.70 -4.30
CA GLY A 70 -18.37 -11.95 -5.10
C GLY A 70 -19.24 -10.98 -4.29
N LYS A 71 -18.81 -10.59 -3.08
CA LYS A 71 -19.56 -9.77 -2.12
C LYS A 71 -19.03 -8.33 -1.97
N CYS A 72 -18.14 -7.90 -2.86
CA CYS A 72 -17.52 -6.57 -2.82
C CYS A 72 -17.37 -5.98 -4.24
N SER A 73 -18.48 -5.59 -4.87
CA SER A 73 -18.49 -5.04 -6.24
C SER A 73 -17.76 -3.69 -6.37
N ALA A 74 -17.52 -2.99 -5.27
CA ALA A 74 -16.78 -1.73 -5.26
C ALA A 74 -15.34 -1.88 -5.80
N VAL A 75 -14.75 -3.09 -5.73
CA VAL A 75 -13.44 -3.37 -6.34
C VAL A 75 -13.52 -3.37 -7.87
N ASP A 76 -14.63 -3.86 -8.44
CA ASP A 76 -14.85 -3.83 -9.89
C ASP A 76 -15.04 -2.40 -10.40
N GLU A 77 -15.76 -1.57 -9.63
CA GLU A 77 -15.90 -0.13 -9.90
C GLU A 77 -14.52 0.54 -9.98
N CYS A 78 -13.67 0.36 -8.97
CA CYS A 78 -12.31 0.92 -8.97
C CYS A 78 -11.44 0.42 -10.12
N THR A 79 -11.59 -0.85 -10.50
CA THR A 79 -10.87 -1.44 -11.64
C THR A 79 -11.33 -0.83 -12.97
N SER A 80 -12.64 -0.61 -13.12
CA SER A 80 -13.24 0.05 -14.28
C SER A 80 -12.81 1.52 -14.39
N GLU A 81 -12.77 2.24 -13.28
CA GLU A 81 -12.28 3.62 -13.22
C GLU A 81 -10.80 3.72 -13.60
N LEU A 82 -9.95 2.81 -13.10
CA LEU A 82 -8.54 2.74 -13.49
C LEU A 82 -8.38 2.47 -14.98
N SER A 83 -9.13 1.49 -15.52
CA SER A 83 -9.10 1.18 -16.95
C SER A 83 -9.57 2.37 -17.80
N SER A 84 -10.60 3.08 -17.36
CA SER A 84 -11.14 4.25 -18.06
C SER A 84 -10.15 5.42 -18.03
N CYS A 85 -9.52 5.66 -16.87
CA CYS A 85 -8.51 6.70 -16.71
C CYS A 85 -7.29 6.41 -17.58
N THR A 86 -6.74 5.19 -17.49
CA THR A 86 -5.57 4.82 -18.29
C THR A 86 -5.86 4.89 -19.79
N ALA A 87 -7.04 4.49 -20.25
CA ALA A 87 -7.43 4.66 -21.66
C ALA A 87 -7.49 6.12 -22.14
N GLN A 88 -7.74 7.09 -21.24
CA GLN A 88 -7.76 8.52 -21.58
C GLN A 88 -6.37 9.13 -21.66
N TYR A 89 -5.44 8.67 -20.82
CA TYR A 89 -4.11 9.29 -20.67
C TYR A 89 -2.97 8.50 -21.33
N GLN A 90 -3.19 7.24 -21.71
CA GLN A 90 -2.16 6.42 -22.32
C GLN A 90 -1.87 6.91 -23.74
N SER A 91 -0.61 7.30 -24.00
CA SER A 91 -0.16 7.77 -25.32
C SER A 91 0.04 6.64 -26.32
N GLY A 92 -0.01 5.39 -25.85
CA GLY A 92 0.39 4.21 -26.60
C GLY A 92 1.91 4.00 -26.61
N ASN A 93 2.67 4.80 -25.85
CA ASN A 93 4.10 4.63 -25.65
C ASN A 93 4.40 4.60 -24.15
N ASP A 94 4.57 3.40 -23.59
CA ASP A 94 4.72 3.21 -22.15
C ASP A 94 5.97 3.91 -21.61
N LYS A 95 7.04 4.04 -22.43
CA LYS A 95 8.24 4.78 -22.06
C LYS A 95 7.96 6.27 -21.86
N THR A 96 7.24 6.88 -22.81
CA THR A 96 6.80 8.28 -22.68
C THR A 96 5.86 8.44 -21.49
N ASP A 97 4.88 7.55 -21.35
CA ASP A 97 3.93 7.58 -20.24
C ASP A 97 4.60 7.48 -18.86
N CYS A 98 5.67 6.68 -18.75
CA CYS A 98 6.50 6.57 -17.57
C CYS A 98 7.37 7.81 -17.31
N GLN A 99 7.90 8.44 -18.35
CA GLN A 99 8.76 9.64 -18.23
C GLN A 99 7.96 10.89 -17.87
N GLU A 100 6.79 11.05 -18.48
CA GLU A 100 5.91 12.18 -18.24
C GLU A 100 5.03 11.98 -16.99
N GLY A 101 4.92 10.75 -16.51
CA GLY A 101 4.06 10.39 -15.39
C GLY A 101 2.56 10.54 -15.70
N SER A 102 2.19 10.48 -16.98
CA SER A 102 0.82 10.71 -17.47
C SER A 102 -0.19 9.77 -16.82
N LEU A 103 0.21 8.52 -16.55
CA LEU A 103 -0.65 7.51 -15.92
C LEU A 103 -0.57 7.49 -14.38
N SER A 104 0.41 8.16 -13.77
CA SER A 104 0.62 8.12 -12.31
C SER A 104 -0.59 8.63 -11.53
N ILE A 105 -1.32 9.61 -12.08
CA ILE A 105 -2.55 10.12 -11.47
C ILE A 105 -3.67 9.08 -11.45
N CYS A 106 -3.77 8.24 -12.49
CA CYS A 106 -4.76 7.17 -12.57
C CYS A 106 -4.52 6.10 -11.51
N PHE A 107 -3.25 5.69 -11.32
CA PHE A 107 -2.91 4.69 -10.30
C PHE A 107 -3.08 5.24 -8.88
N ALA A 108 -2.76 6.52 -8.64
CA ALA A 108 -3.04 7.17 -7.36
C ALA A 108 -4.54 7.29 -7.07
N ALA A 109 -5.35 7.60 -8.10
CA ALA A 109 -6.81 7.62 -7.97
C ALA A 109 -7.36 6.21 -7.70
N ALA A 110 -6.82 5.18 -8.36
CA ALA A 110 -7.18 3.79 -8.11
C ALA A 110 -6.87 3.35 -6.67
N ASP A 111 -5.71 3.76 -6.12
CA ASP A 111 -5.38 3.49 -4.72
C ASP A 111 -6.38 4.14 -3.75
N SER A 112 -6.78 5.38 -4.02
CA SER A 112 -7.81 6.08 -3.24
C SER A 112 -9.19 5.40 -3.35
N CYS A 113 -9.55 4.95 -4.55
CA CYS A 113 -10.77 4.19 -4.77
C CYS A 113 -10.74 2.86 -4.00
N MET A 114 -9.65 2.09 -4.10
CA MET A 114 -9.50 0.81 -3.40
C MET A 114 -9.57 0.97 -1.88
N LYS A 115 -8.98 2.04 -1.32
CA LYS A 115 -9.15 2.39 0.10
C LYS A 115 -10.63 2.60 0.44
N SER A 116 -11.36 3.36 -0.39
CA SER A 116 -12.78 3.61 -0.17
C SER A 116 -13.64 2.35 -0.32
N ALA A 117 -13.31 1.49 -1.30
CA ALA A 117 -13.91 0.19 -1.49
C ALA A 117 -13.68 -0.71 -0.28
N ALA A 118 -12.48 -0.69 0.32
CA ALA A 118 -12.18 -1.47 1.51
C ALA A 118 -13.13 -1.13 2.66
N VAL A 119 -13.33 0.17 2.95
CA VAL A 119 -14.28 0.62 3.97
C VAL A 119 -15.71 0.18 3.67
N LYS A 120 -16.18 0.36 2.42
CA LYS A 120 -17.52 -0.11 1.98
C LYS A 120 -17.69 -1.61 2.15
N CYS A 121 -16.62 -2.37 1.95
CA CYS A 121 -16.62 -3.82 2.07
C CYS A 121 -16.38 -4.31 3.50
N GLY A 122 -16.36 -3.42 4.50
CA GLY A 122 -16.29 -3.78 5.91
C GLY A 122 -14.87 -4.02 6.42
N GLU A 123 -13.86 -3.55 5.69
CA GLU A 123 -12.57 -3.28 6.31
C GLU A 123 -12.77 -2.19 7.35
N ILE A 124 -12.41 -2.48 8.59
CA ILE A 124 -12.48 -1.47 9.66
C ILE A 124 -11.23 -0.61 9.50
N GLU A 125 -11.40 0.68 9.18
CA GLU A 125 -10.30 1.62 9.32
C GLU A 125 -9.86 1.57 10.78
N SER A 126 -8.72 0.93 11.04
CA SER A 126 -8.18 0.89 12.39
C SER A 126 -7.95 2.35 12.82
N PRO A 127 -8.57 2.85 13.92
CA PRO A 127 -8.42 4.25 14.34
C PRO A 127 -7.00 4.62 14.80
N CYS A 128 -6.01 3.76 14.58
CA CYS A 128 -4.63 3.96 15.01
C CYS A 128 -3.82 4.77 13.97
N ALA A 129 -4.12 6.05 13.86
CA ALA A 129 -3.16 7.09 13.49
C ALA A 129 -2.99 8.11 14.63
N THR A 130 -2.98 7.64 15.88
CA THR A 130 -2.46 8.40 17.02
C THR A 130 -1.42 7.55 17.73
N PRO A 131 -0.16 8.01 17.88
CA PRO A 131 0.80 7.37 18.77
C PRO A 131 0.42 7.70 20.22
N ALA A 132 -0.70 7.17 20.69
CA ALA A 132 -1.16 7.31 22.08
C ALA A 132 -1.15 5.98 22.85
N ALA A 133 -0.62 4.91 22.25
CA ALA A 133 -0.41 3.62 22.93
C ALA A 133 0.97 3.53 23.64
N GLY A 134 1.77 4.59 23.61
CA GLY A 134 3.07 4.66 24.30
C GLY A 134 3.01 5.11 25.77
N PHE A 135 1.85 5.56 26.27
CA PHE A 135 1.78 6.21 27.59
C PHE A 135 1.06 5.43 28.70
N VAL A 136 0.47 4.27 28.43
CA VAL A 136 -0.29 3.54 29.48
C VAL A 136 0.52 2.41 30.14
N VAL A 137 1.65 1.97 29.57
CA VAL A 137 2.43 0.85 30.14
C VAL A 137 3.54 1.30 31.10
N LEU A 138 3.85 2.60 31.19
CA LEU A 138 4.99 3.10 31.99
C LEU A 138 4.67 3.68 33.37
N PHE A 139 3.41 3.86 33.77
CA PHE A 139 3.06 4.35 35.12
C PHE A 139 2.24 3.37 35.99
N GLY A 140 1.93 2.18 35.49
CA GLY A 140 1.30 1.12 36.30
C GLY A 140 2.23 0.40 37.29
N MET A 141 3.56 0.57 37.16
CA MET A 141 4.56 -0.12 38.00
C MET A 141 5.12 0.73 39.17
N LEU A 142 4.48 1.84 39.53
CA LEU A 142 4.85 2.62 40.74
C LEU A 142 3.80 2.58 41.86
N GLY A 143 2.77 1.74 41.75
CA GLY A 143 1.66 1.67 42.72
C GLY A 143 1.71 0.56 43.77
N PHE A 144 2.74 -0.30 43.80
CA PHE A 144 2.76 -1.50 44.68
C PHE A 144 3.92 -1.59 45.68
N LEU A 145 4.62 -0.50 45.97
CA LEU A 145 5.43 -0.43 47.20
C LEU A 145 4.54 0.03 48.36
N LYS A 146 3.74 -0.92 48.82
CA LYS A 146 2.97 -0.85 50.05
C LYS A 146 3.93 -0.68 51.23
N ILE A 147 3.82 0.49 51.86
CA ILE A 147 4.36 0.83 53.17
C ILE A 147 4.14 -0.35 54.13
N ARG A 148 5.22 -0.92 54.66
CA ARG A 148 5.20 -1.62 55.95
C ARG A 148 6.34 -1.09 56.81
N LYS A 149 5.94 -0.23 57.76
CA LYS A 149 6.62 -0.04 59.04
C LYS A 149 6.81 -1.40 59.71
N ASN A 150 8.03 -1.69 60.15
CA ASN A 150 8.29 -2.00 61.55
C ASN A 150 9.76 -1.66 61.86
#